data_AF-A0A6G3UVW7-F1
#
_entry.id   AF-A0A6G3UVW7-F1
#
_cell.length_a   1.000
_cell.length_b   1.000
_cell.length_c   1.000
_cell.angle_alpha   90.00
_cell.angle_beta   90.00
_cell.angle_gamma   90.00
#
_symmetry.space_group_name_H-M   'P 1'
#
loop_
_entity.id
_entity.type
_entity.pdbx_description
1 polymer ?
#
loop_
_entity_poly.entity_id
_entity_poly.type
_entity_poly.pdbx_seq_one_letter_code
_entity_poly.pdbx_strand_id
1 'polypeptide(L)'
;HDTPQSAGAAVDRLYAEAERATEQYNKAGEDVTRLRGEVSRAQDRAARGQERINRMREELGSAARAEYRAGGIDPSLALLLTSDPDSYLDRAAAVGMADTHRATALAQLRKAQRALAQTRAEAARSLAGLEHGREAVSRHKRTVER
;
A
#
# COMPACT_ATOMS: atom_id res chain seq x y z
N HIS A 1 -1.63 32.17 57.16
CA HIS A 1 -1.48 33.39 56.35
C HIS A 1 -1.13 32.97 54.93
N ASP A 2 -2.14 32.79 54.08
CA ASP A 2 -1.94 32.71 52.63
C ASP A 2 -1.85 34.14 52.10
N THR A 3 -0.68 34.56 51.64
CA THR A 3 -0.47 35.91 51.12
C THR A 3 -1.03 36.04 49.70
N PRO A 4 -1.54 37.21 49.27
CA PRO A 4 -2.04 37.47 47.91
C PRO A 4 -1.05 37.09 46.79
N GLN A 5 0.24 37.14 47.11
CA GLN A 5 1.36 36.78 46.23
C GLN A 5 1.41 35.26 45.92
N SER A 6 0.94 34.41 46.84
CA SER A 6 0.82 32.96 46.63
C SER A 6 -0.39 32.57 45.76
N ALA A 7 -1.49 33.32 45.86
CA ALA A 7 -2.67 33.15 45.03
C ALA A 7 -2.40 33.53 43.57
N GLY A 8 -1.67 34.62 43.32
CA GLY A 8 -1.21 34.99 41.96
C GLY A 8 -0.33 33.90 41.33
N ALA A 9 0.67 33.41 42.06
CA ALA A 9 1.54 32.33 41.59
C ALA A 9 0.83 30.97 41.37
N ALA A 10 -0.32 30.75 42.01
CA ALA A 10 -1.17 29.59 41.76
C ALA A 10 -2.00 29.77 40.48
N VAL A 11 -2.56 30.96 40.26
CA VAL A 11 -3.30 31.32 39.04
C VAL A 11 -2.38 31.26 37.81
N ASP A 12 -1.17 31.83 37.89
CA ASP A 12 -0.21 31.80 36.78
C ASP A 12 0.19 30.37 36.40
N ARG A 13 0.33 29.49 37.41
CA ARG A 13 0.60 28.06 37.17
C ARG A 13 -0.57 27.37 36.46
N LEU A 14 -1.81 27.64 36.89
CA LEU A 14 -3.00 27.07 36.27
C LEU A 14 -3.15 27.53 34.82
N TYR A 15 -2.89 28.81 34.52
CA TYR A 15 -2.88 29.31 33.14
C TYR A 15 -1.83 28.60 32.27
N ALA A 16 -0.61 28.45 32.78
CA ALA A 16 0.45 27.75 32.05
C ALA A 16 0.13 26.25 31.81
N GLU A 17 -0.55 25.60 32.75
CA GLU A 17 -1.01 24.22 32.59
C GLU A 17 -2.14 24.11 31.55
N ALA A 18 -3.10 25.04 31.56
CA ALA A 18 -4.19 25.09 30.58
C ALA A 18 -3.70 25.36 29.15
N GLU A 19 -2.73 26.28 28.98
CA GLU A 19 -2.09 26.53 27.69
C GLU A 19 -1.39 25.27 27.16
N ARG A 20 -0.57 24.60 27.98
CA ARG A 20 0.11 23.35 27.59
C ARG A 20 -0.85 22.23 27.24
N ALA A 21 -1.98 22.13 27.95
CA ALA A 21 -2.98 21.11 27.68
C ALA A 21 -3.69 21.38 26.33
N THR A 22 -4.01 22.65 26.05
CA THR A 22 -4.62 23.09 24.79
C THR A 22 -3.68 22.87 23.61
N GLU A 23 -2.40 23.21 23.76
CA GLU A 23 -1.39 23.06 22.71
C GLU A 23 -1.15 21.58 22.35
N GLN A 24 -1.09 20.70 23.35
CA GLN A 24 -1.01 19.25 23.13
C GLN A 24 -2.26 18.68 22.46
N TYR A 25 -3.46 19.16 22.83
CA TYR A 25 -4.71 18.76 22.18
C TYR A 25 -4.72 19.16 20.69
N ASN A 26 -4.35 20.40 20.37
CA ASN A 26 -4.29 20.91 19.00
C ASN A 26 -3.32 20.08 18.16
N LYS A 27 -2.09 19.85 18.66
CA LYS A 27 -1.08 19.03 18.00
C LYS A 27 -1.57 17.60 17.74
N ALA A 28 -2.19 16.96 18.73
CA ALA A 28 -2.72 15.62 18.57
C ALA A 28 -3.87 15.57 17.54
N GLY A 29 -4.70 16.62 17.45
CA GLY A 29 -5.74 16.77 16.42
C GLY A 29 -5.17 16.93 15.00
N GLU A 30 -4.10 17.71 14.84
CA GLU A 30 -3.38 17.87 13.58
C GLU A 30 -2.77 16.54 13.11
N ASP A 31 -2.12 15.81 14.03
CA ASP A 31 -1.54 14.49 13.75
C ASP A 31 -2.60 13.47 13.29
N VAL A 32 -3.76 13.43 13.96
CA VAL A 32 -4.90 12.59 13.56
C VAL A 32 -5.37 12.92 12.14
N THR A 33 -5.45 14.21 11.79
CA THR A 33 -5.88 14.65 10.46
C THR A 33 -4.87 14.25 9.38
N ARG A 34 -3.58 14.46 9.64
CA ARG A 34 -2.49 14.05 8.75
C ARG A 34 -2.49 12.54 8.51
N LEU A 35 -2.57 11.75 9.58
CA LEU A 35 -2.58 10.28 9.52
C LEU A 35 -3.80 9.74 8.75
N ARG A 36 -4.99 10.36 8.90
CA ARG A 36 -6.17 10.02 8.07
C ARG A 36 -5.88 10.18 6.58
N GLY A 37 -5.24 11.28 6.20
CA GLY A 37 -4.84 11.52 4.80
C GLY A 37 -3.82 10.48 4.30
N GLU A 38 -2.86 10.10 5.13
CA GLU A 38 -1.89 9.04 4.78
C GLU A 38 -2.56 7.68 4.59
N VAL A 39 -3.48 7.30 5.48
CA VAL A 39 -4.26 6.05 5.38
C VAL A 39 -5.07 6.02 4.09
N SER A 40 -5.82 7.08 3.78
CA SER A 40 -6.61 7.15 2.55
C SER A 40 -5.73 7.03 1.30
N ARG A 41 -4.61 7.77 1.24
CA ARG A 41 -3.66 7.64 0.11
C ARG A 41 -3.07 6.24 0.01
N ALA A 42 -2.81 5.56 1.12
CA ALA A 42 -2.28 4.20 1.12
C ALA A 42 -3.32 3.17 0.65
N GLN A 43 -4.57 3.30 1.08
CA GLN A 43 -5.70 2.48 0.61
C GLN A 43 -5.91 2.63 -0.90
N ASP A 44 -5.88 3.87 -1.40
CA ASP A 44 -5.99 4.17 -2.83
C ASP A 44 -4.87 3.53 -3.66
N ARG A 45 -3.61 3.64 -3.19
CA ARG A 45 -2.48 2.97 -3.83
C ARG A 45 -2.64 1.45 -3.81
N ALA A 46 -3.14 0.89 -2.71
CA ALA A 46 -3.36 -0.54 -2.59
C ALA A 46 -4.46 -1.04 -3.56
N ALA A 47 -5.57 -0.30 -3.70
CA ALA A 47 -6.64 -0.62 -4.64
C ALA A 47 -6.13 -0.63 -6.08
N ARG A 48 -5.48 0.46 -6.53
CA ARG A 48 -4.88 0.53 -7.87
C ARG A 48 -3.82 -0.55 -8.12
N GLY A 49 -3.03 -0.87 -7.10
CA GLY A 49 -2.04 -1.95 -7.15
C GLY A 49 -2.68 -3.32 -7.35
N GLN A 50 -3.78 -3.59 -6.64
CA GLN A 50 -4.55 -4.83 -6.76
C GLN A 50 -5.19 -4.96 -8.14
N GLU A 51 -5.81 -3.90 -8.66
CA GLU A 51 -6.37 -3.90 -10.02
C GLU A 51 -5.29 -4.18 -11.09
N ARG A 52 -4.12 -3.55 -10.95
CA ARG A 52 -2.99 -3.81 -11.87
C ARG A 52 -2.56 -5.28 -11.82
N ILE A 53 -2.51 -5.87 -10.62
CA ILE A 53 -2.22 -7.30 -10.45
C ILE A 53 -3.27 -8.17 -11.13
N ASN A 54 -4.55 -7.83 -11.00
CA ASN A 54 -5.64 -8.58 -11.62
C ASN A 54 -5.53 -8.55 -13.16
N ARG A 55 -5.31 -7.38 -13.76
CA ARG A 55 -5.09 -7.25 -15.21
C ARG A 55 -3.91 -8.09 -15.71
N MET A 56 -2.76 -8.03 -15.02
CA MET A 56 -1.60 -8.86 -15.39
C MET A 56 -1.89 -10.36 -15.27
N ARG A 57 -2.70 -10.78 -14.30
CA ARG A 57 -3.13 -12.18 -14.16
C ARG A 57 -4.06 -12.61 -15.29
N GLU A 58 -4.96 -11.75 -15.72
CA GLU A 58 -5.86 -12.00 -16.86
C GLU A 58 -5.07 -12.13 -18.17
N GLU A 59 -4.10 -11.25 -18.42
CA GLU A 59 -3.21 -11.31 -19.59
C GLU A 59 -2.38 -12.60 -19.61
N LEU A 60 -1.77 -12.98 -18.47
CA LEU A 60 -1.04 -14.24 -18.37
C LEU A 60 -1.96 -15.47 -18.52
N GLY A 61 -3.18 -15.39 -17.99
CA GLY A 61 -4.17 -16.47 -18.06
C GLY A 61 -4.83 -16.62 -19.43
N SER A 62 -4.94 -15.55 -20.21
CA SER A 62 -5.43 -15.63 -21.60
C SER A 62 -4.41 -16.30 -22.51
N ALA A 63 -3.12 -16.01 -22.32
CA ALA A 63 -2.02 -16.69 -23.00
C ALA A 63 -2.02 -18.21 -22.70
N ALA A 64 -2.10 -18.60 -21.43
CA ALA A 64 -2.18 -20.02 -21.05
C ALA A 64 -3.41 -20.75 -21.62
N ARG A 65 -4.57 -20.06 -21.72
CA ARG A 65 -5.77 -20.63 -22.35
C ARG A 65 -5.67 -20.74 -23.88
N ALA A 66 -4.86 -19.92 -24.53
CA ALA A 66 -4.56 -20.06 -25.95
C ALA A 66 -3.71 -21.31 -26.21
N GLU A 67 -2.70 -21.56 -25.37
CA GLU A 67 -1.87 -22.79 -25.40
C GLU A 67 -2.72 -24.07 -25.23
N TYR A 68 -3.65 -24.08 -24.28
CA TYR A 68 -4.55 -25.24 -24.07
C TYR A 68 -5.51 -25.50 -25.24
N ARG A 69 -6.00 -24.44 -25.89
CA ARG A 69 -6.92 -24.54 -27.05
C ARG A 69 -6.24 -24.97 -28.34
N ALA A 70 -4.91 -24.86 -28.42
CA ALA A 70 -4.14 -25.42 -29.54
C ALA A 70 -4.07 -26.96 -29.52
N GLY A 71 -4.74 -27.62 -28.57
CA GLY A 71 -4.96 -29.06 -28.59
C GLY A 71 -4.00 -29.88 -27.73
N GLY A 72 -3.22 -29.24 -26.83
CA GLY A 72 -2.32 -29.95 -25.92
C GLY A 72 -1.05 -30.52 -26.58
N ILE A 73 -0.84 -30.27 -27.87
CA ILE A 73 0.46 -30.50 -28.52
C ILE A 73 1.37 -29.38 -28.05
N ASP A 74 2.45 -29.75 -27.34
CA ASP A 74 3.47 -28.80 -26.91
C ASP A 74 3.99 -28.03 -28.14
N PRO A 75 4.06 -26.68 -28.11
CA PRO A 75 4.55 -25.87 -29.22
C PRO A 75 5.92 -26.33 -29.75
N SER A 76 6.77 -26.88 -28.89
CA SER A 76 8.07 -27.45 -29.25
C SER A 76 7.95 -28.78 -30.02
N LEU A 77 6.90 -29.58 -29.76
CA LEU A 77 6.57 -30.75 -30.58
C LEU A 77 5.97 -30.35 -31.93
N ALA A 78 5.20 -29.25 -31.99
CA ALA A 78 4.69 -28.70 -33.24
C ALA A 78 5.81 -28.13 -34.13
N LEU A 79 6.91 -27.65 -33.54
CA LEU A 79 8.12 -27.23 -34.26
C LEU A 79 8.82 -28.41 -34.94
N LEU A 80 8.89 -29.58 -34.30
CA LEU A 80 9.51 -30.78 -34.88
C LEU A 80 8.78 -31.32 -36.12
N LEU A 81 7.50 -30.97 -36.28
CA LEU A 81 6.66 -31.38 -37.41
C LEU A 81 6.78 -30.45 -38.64
N THR A 82 7.56 -29.36 -38.56
CA THR A 82 7.73 -28.46 -39.71
C THR A 82 8.80 -28.98 -40.65
N SER A 83 8.41 -29.30 -41.88
CA SER A 83 9.28 -29.90 -42.90
C SER A 83 10.26 -28.92 -43.58
N ASP A 84 10.26 -27.65 -43.19
CA ASP A 84 11.03 -26.57 -43.81
C ASP A 84 11.95 -25.89 -42.78
N PRO A 85 13.28 -25.91 -42.96
CA PRO A 85 14.25 -25.35 -42.01
C PRO A 85 14.08 -23.85 -41.74
N ASP A 86 13.69 -23.06 -42.75
CA ASP A 86 13.51 -21.61 -42.59
C ASP A 86 12.26 -21.32 -41.75
N SER A 87 11.15 -22.01 -42.07
CA SER A 87 9.93 -21.96 -41.27
C SER A 87 10.11 -22.43 -39.82
N TYR A 88 11.04 -23.36 -39.56
CA TYR A 88 11.38 -23.81 -38.21
C TYR A 88 12.07 -22.69 -37.41
N LEU A 89 13.09 -22.05 -37.98
CA LEU A 89 13.87 -21.01 -37.30
C LEU A 89 13.00 -19.79 -36.94
N ASP A 90 12.12 -19.36 -37.85
CA ASP A 90 11.19 -18.26 -37.61
C ASP A 90 10.22 -18.57 -36.45
N ARG A 91 9.67 -19.78 -36.42
CA ARG A 91 8.76 -20.19 -35.33
C ARG A 91 9.51 -20.38 -34.01
N ALA A 92 10.72 -20.91 -34.03
CA ALA A 92 11.56 -21.05 -32.84
C ALA A 92 11.91 -19.67 -32.25
N ALA A 93 12.24 -18.69 -33.09
CA ALA A 93 12.46 -17.32 -32.68
C ALA A 93 11.19 -16.71 -32.05
N ALA A 94 10.02 -16.93 -32.66
CA ALA A 94 8.74 -16.45 -32.13
C ALA A 94 8.40 -17.05 -30.75
N VAL A 95 8.63 -18.36 -30.56
CA VAL A 95 8.45 -19.04 -29.26
C VAL A 95 9.42 -18.46 -28.22
N GLY A 96 10.69 -18.29 -28.55
CA GLY A 96 11.68 -17.70 -27.64
C GLY A 96 11.36 -16.26 -27.22
N MET A 97 10.82 -15.44 -28.15
CA MET A 97 10.32 -14.11 -27.82
C MET A 97 9.12 -14.19 -26.87
N ALA A 98 8.14 -15.07 -27.15
CA ALA A 98 6.97 -15.26 -26.29
C ALA A 98 7.35 -15.70 -24.86
N ASP A 99 8.31 -16.62 -24.72
CA ASP A 99 8.84 -17.07 -23.43
C ASP A 99 9.52 -15.93 -22.67
N THR A 100 10.33 -15.12 -23.35
CA THR A 100 10.97 -13.93 -22.77
C THR A 100 9.94 -12.92 -22.28
N HIS A 101 8.89 -12.68 -23.07
CA HIS A 101 7.77 -11.82 -22.70
C HIS A 101 7.03 -12.37 -21.46
N ARG A 102 6.75 -13.68 -21.42
CA ARG A 102 6.08 -14.34 -20.29
C ARG A 102 6.93 -14.27 -19.01
N ALA A 103 8.22 -14.52 -19.09
CA ALA A 103 9.15 -14.40 -17.97
C ALA A 103 9.19 -12.97 -17.43
N THR A 104 9.23 -11.98 -18.32
CA THR A 104 9.19 -10.55 -17.96
C THR A 104 7.88 -10.18 -17.27
N ALA A 105 6.73 -10.61 -17.81
CA ALA A 105 5.42 -10.36 -17.22
C ALA A 105 5.29 -10.99 -15.82
N LEU A 106 5.77 -12.22 -15.63
CA LEU A 106 5.81 -12.88 -14.31
C LEU A 106 6.70 -12.11 -13.31
N ALA A 107 7.86 -11.61 -13.75
CA ALA A 107 8.72 -10.79 -12.91
C ALA A 107 8.04 -9.47 -12.49
N GLN A 108 7.34 -8.81 -13.42
CA GLN A 108 6.57 -7.59 -13.15
C GLN A 108 5.40 -7.84 -12.19
N LEU A 109 4.70 -8.97 -12.34
CA LEU A 109 3.66 -9.39 -11.42
C LEU A 109 4.21 -9.59 -10.00
N ARG A 110 5.32 -10.33 -9.85
CA ARG A 110 5.98 -10.53 -8.55
C ARG A 110 6.41 -9.21 -7.92
N LYS A 111 6.96 -8.29 -8.71
CA LYS A 111 7.34 -6.93 -8.25
C LYS A 111 6.12 -6.15 -7.74
N ALA A 112 5.00 -6.19 -8.48
CA ALA A 112 3.77 -5.51 -8.09
C ALA A 112 3.18 -6.09 -6.79
N GLN A 113 3.19 -7.42 -6.63
CA GLN A 113 2.73 -8.07 -5.41
C GLN A 113 3.54 -7.64 -4.18
N ARG A 114 4.87 -7.55 -4.30
CA ARG A 114 5.73 -7.03 -3.22
C ARG A 114 5.43 -5.57 -2.88
N ALA A 115 5.28 -4.72 -3.90
CA ALA A 115 4.94 -3.30 -3.70
C ALA A 115 3.57 -3.12 -3.02
N LEU A 116 2.58 -3.94 -3.40
CA LEU A 116 1.27 -3.95 -2.76
C LEU A 116 1.36 -4.39 -1.29
N ALA A 117 2.13 -5.44 -0.99
CA ALA A 117 2.33 -5.90 0.37
C ALA A 117 2.98 -4.82 1.25
N GLN A 118 3.99 -4.12 0.73
CA GLN A 118 4.61 -2.98 1.41
C GLN A 118 3.60 -1.86 1.67
N THR A 119 2.81 -1.48 0.66
CA THR A 119 1.80 -0.43 0.80
C THR A 119 0.75 -0.78 1.87
N ARG A 120 0.31 -2.05 1.93
CA ARG A 120 -0.61 -2.52 2.96
C ARG A 120 0.01 -2.47 4.36
N ALA A 121 1.29 -2.82 4.50
CA ALA A 121 1.99 -2.73 5.78
C ALA A 121 2.15 -1.27 6.25
N GLU A 122 2.45 -0.34 5.33
CA GLU A 122 2.47 1.10 5.63
C GLU A 122 1.09 1.60 6.07
N ALA A 123 0.03 1.23 5.36
CA ALA A 123 -1.35 1.59 5.72
C ALA A 123 -1.72 1.09 7.13
N ALA A 124 -1.36 -0.15 7.46
CA ALA A 124 -1.60 -0.72 8.78
C ALA A 124 -0.87 0.04 9.89
N ARG A 125 0.38 0.45 9.66
CA ARG A 125 1.13 1.30 10.61
C ARG A 125 0.50 2.67 10.80
N SER A 126 0.09 3.34 9.73
CA SER A 126 -0.60 4.64 9.82
C SER A 126 -1.94 4.51 10.56
N LEU A 127 -2.66 3.40 10.38
CA LEU A 127 -3.91 3.14 11.10
C LEU A 127 -3.67 2.93 12.60
N ALA A 128 -2.67 2.15 12.99
CA ALA A 128 -2.30 1.97 14.40
C ALA A 128 -1.87 3.31 15.04
N GLY A 129 -1.10 4.13 14.31
CA GLY A 129 -0.75 5.48 14.76
C GLY A 129 -1.98 6.39 14.94
N LEU A 130 -2.97 6.27 14.06
CA LEU A 130 -4.23 7.02 14.14
C LEU A 130 -5.04 6.62 15.38
N GLU A 131 -5.10 5.33 15.71
CA GLU A 131 -5.76 4.82 16.92
C GLU A 131 -5.10 5.37 18.17
N HIS A 132 -3.77 5.28 18.29
CA HIS A 132 -3.04 5.88 19.41
C HIS A 132 -3.22 7.40 19.53
N GLY A 133 -3.21 8.11 18.40
CA GLY A 133 -3.46 9.56 18.36
C GLY A 133 -4.86 9.92 18.86
N ARG A 134 -5.89 9.17 18.45
CA ARG A 134 -7.28 9.40 18.93
C ARG A 134 -7.41 9.20 20.44
N GLU A 135 -6.74 8.19 20.99
CA GLU A 135 -6.73 7.98 22.44
C GLU A 135 -6.05 9.14 23.18
N ALA A 136 -4.94 9.66 22.64
CA ALA A 136 -4.24 10.81 23.20
C ALA A 136 -5.11 12.06 23.18
N VAL A 137 -5.76 12.38 22.05
CA VAL A 137 -6.73 13.48 21.94
C VAL A 137 -7.86 13.33 22.98
N SER A 138 -8.42 12.12 23.11
CA SER A 138 -9.50 11.83 24.06
C SER A 138 -9.06 12.03 25.52
N ARG A 139 -7.83 11.62 25.86
CA ARG A 139 -7.24 11.86 27.20
C ARG A 139 -7.06 13.35 27.47
N HIS A 140 -6.45 14.09 26.53
CA HIS A 140 -6.22 15.53 26.71
C HIS A 140 -7.52 16.33 26.78
N LYS A 141 -8.54 15.98 25.98
CA LYS A 141 -9.86 16.60 26.06
C LYS A 141 -10.45 16.51 27.48
N ARG A 142 -10.38 15.34 28.13
CA ARG A 142 -10.84 15.16 29.52
C ARG A 142 -10.05 15.98 30.55
N THR A 143 -8.78 16.27 30.28
CA THR A 143 -7.96 17.11 31.14
C THR A 143 -8.31 18.59 30.97
N VAL A 144 -8.65 19.03 29.76
CA VAL A 144 -9.02 20.43 29.47
C VAL A 144 -10.45 20.75 29.93
N GLU A 145 -11.37 19.79 29.85
CA GLU A 145 -12.78 19.98 30.26
C GLU A 145 -13.03 19.82 31.78
N ARG A 146 -11.98 19.52 32.57
CA ARG A 146 -12.03 19.42 34.03
C ARG A 146 -11.55 20.71 34.68
#